data_AF-X1QW28-F1
#
_entry.id   AF-X1QW28-F1
#
_cell.length_a   1.000
_cell.length_b   1.000
_cell.length_c   1.000
_cell.angle_alpha   90.00
_cell.angle_beta   90.00
_cell.angle_gamma   90.00
#
_symmetry.space_group_name_H-M   'P 1'
#
loop_
_entity.id
_entity.type
_entity.pdbx_description
1 polymer ?
#
loop_
_entity_poly.entity_id
_entity_poly.type
_entity_poly.pdbx_seq_one_letter_code
_entity_poly.pdbx_strand_id
1 'polypeptide(L)'
;MAEVWFPLASIPVIGMGWIWLDKPLIAISCLLFMAWGDCVTGIVRSQVYGKAVKGLWGSVAMFGTCLIIAWCFIEPFWVGAVTALVATVTEWACGDVSKIRWLRWADDNLMIPLTSCGTVFGVLALIGGL
;
A
#
# COMPACT_ATOMS: atom_id res chain seq x y z
N MET A 1 -13.61 -13.30 -1.87
CA MET A 1 -14.22 -12.22 -1.06
C MET A 1 -13.28 -11.03 -0.84
N ALA A 2 -11.96 -11.17 -1.04
CA ALA A 2 -10.98 -10.08 -0.95
C ALA A 2 -11.23 -8.91 -1.95
N GLU A 3 -11.83 -9.20 -3.10
CA GLU A 3 -12.02 -8.22 -4.18
C GLU A 3 -13.09 -7.16 -3.90
N VAL A 4 -13.95 -7.34 -2.88
CA VAL A 4 -14.97 -6.34 -2.50
C VAL A 4 -14.34 -5.25 -1.61
N TRP A 5 -13.29 -5.59 -0.86
CA TRP A 5 -12.62 -4.67 0.06
C TRP A 5 -11.78 -3.62 -0.66
N PHE A 6 -11.23 -3.94 -1.84
CA PHE A 6 -10.48 -2.98 -2.65
C PHE A 6 -11.33 -1.78 -3.13
N PRO A 7 -12.49 -1.97 -3.79
CA PRO A 7 -13.36 -0.85 -4.14
C PRO A 7 -13.97 -0.17 -2.90
N LEU A 8 -14.20 -0.90 -1.81
CA LEU A 8 -14.62 -0.30 -0.54
C LEU A 8 -13.56 0.63 0.07
N ALA A 9 -12.28 0.28 -0.06
CA ALA A 9 -11.16 1.10 0.41
C ALA A 9 -10.81 2.22 -0.57
N SER A 10 -11.08 2.05 -1.87
CA SER A 10 -10.83 3.09 -2.88
C SER A 10 -11.78 4.28 -2.75
N ILE A 11 -13.04 4.06 -2.37
CA ILE A 11 -14.03 5.13 -2.15
C ILE A 11 -13.53 6.18 -1.13
N PRO A 12 -13.13 5.82 0.11
CA PRO A 12 -12.63 6.79 1.09
C PRO A 12 -11.25 7.36 0.71
N VAL A 13 -10.37 6.57 0.07
CA VAL A 13 -9.04 7.06 -0.36
C VAL A 13 -9.17 8.11 -1.47
N ILE A 14 -10.00 7.86 -2.48
CA ILE A 14 -10.29 8.82 -3.54
C ILE A 14 -11.10 9.99 -2.99
N GLY A 15 -12.09 9.74 -2.14
CA GLY A 15 -12.89 10.79 -1.51
C GLY A 15 -12.04 11.76 -0.70
N MET A 16 -11.16 11.28 0.16
CA MET A 16 -10.27 12.14 0.95
C MET A 16 -9.17 12.77 0.09
N GLY A 17 -8.53 12.02 -0.81
CA GLY A 17 -7.41 12.56 -1.58
C GLY A 17 -7.80 13.48 -2.74
N TRP A 18 -8.97 13.27 -3.35
CA TRP A 18 -9.47 14.11 -4.43
C TRP A 18 -10.35 15.25 -3.91
N ILE A 19 -11.38 14.96 -3.11
CA ILE A 19 -12.40 15.97 -2.75
C ILE A 19 -11.89 16.93 -1.67
N TRP A 20 -11.08 16.44 -0.73
CA TRP A 20 -10.62 17.26 0.41
C TRP A 20 -9.27 17.92 0.20
N LEU A 21 -8.41 17.32 -0.62
CA LEU A 21 -6.99 17.69 -0.71
C LEU A 21 -6.54 18.11 -2.10
N ASP A 22 -7.42 18.01 -3.11
CA ASP A 22 -7.16 18.36 -4.52
C ASP A 22 -5.86 17.73 -5.10
N LYS A 23 -5.43 16.59 -4.53
CA LYS A 23 -4.20 15.87 -4.90
C LYS A 23 -4.55 14.45 -5.39
N PRO A 24 -5.24 14.33 -6.56
CA PRO A 24 -5.71 13.05 -7.07
C PRO A 24 -4.59 12.04 -7.36
N LEU A 25 -3.41 12.53 -7.77
CA LEU A 25 -2.24 11.69 -8.08
C LEU A 25 -1.76 10.90 -6.85
N ILE A 26 -1.82 11.50 -5.67
CA ILE A 26 -1.43 10.85 -4.42
C ILE A 26 -2.43 9.75 -4.06
N ALA A 27 -3.73 10.02 -4.18
CA ALA A 27 -4.78 9.03 -3.92
C ALA A 27 -4.64 7.80 -4.84
N ILE A 28 -4.37 8.06 -6.12
CA ILE A 28 -4.16 7.02 -7.14
C ILE A 28 -2.90 6.21 -6.83
N SER A 29 -1.81 6.85 -6.38
CA SER A 29 -0.57 6.16 -6.02
C SER A 29 -0.76 5.16 -4.87
N CYS A 30 -1.54 5.50 -3.84
CA CYS A 30 -1.88 4.60 -2.73
C CYS A 30 -2.66 3.36 -3.19
N LEU A 31 -3.54 3.51 -4.18
CA LEU A 31 -4.27 2.38 -4.77
C LEU A 31 -3.37 1.53 -5.66
N LEU A 32 -2.46 2.18 -6.41
CA LEU A 32 -1.47 1.50 -7.25
C LEU A 32 -0.47 0.70 -6.42
N PHE A 33 -0.05 1.17 -5.24
CA PHE A 33 0.81 0.41 -4.34
C PHE A 33 0.21 -0.95 -3.99
N MET A 34 -1.10 -1.00 -3.80
CA MET A 34 -1.78 -2.25 -3.53
C MET A 34 -1.95 -3.09 -4.80
N ALA A 35 -2.55 -2.53 -5.86
CA ALA A 35 -2.85 -3.26 -7.08
C ALA A 35 -1.59 -3.82 -7.76
N TRP A 36 -0.54 -3.00 -7.86
CA TRP A 36 0.71 -3.39 -8.50
C TRP A 36 1.67 -4.09 -7.54
N GLY A 37 1.70 -3.68 -6.27
CA GLY A 37 2.50 -4.33 -5.24
C GLY A 37 2.10 -5.79 -5.07
N ASP A 38 0.81 -6.09 -4.90
CA ASP A 38 0.33 -7.47 -4.71
C ASP A 38 0.47 -8.32 -5.98
N CYS A 39 0.30 -7.72 -7.16
CA CYS A 39 0.59 -8.40 -8.43
C CYS A 39 2.06 -8.87 -8.50
N VAL A 40 3.00 -7.98 -8.18
CA VAL A 40 4.43 -8.30 -8.23
C VAL A 40 4.83 -9.24 -7.09
N THR A 41 4.30 -9.09 -5.88
CA THR A 41 4.56 -10.06 -4.80
C THR A 41 3.99 -11.44 -5.15
N GLY A 42 2.83 -11.52 -5.79
CA GLY A 42 2.25 -12.77 -6.30
C GLY A 42 3.14 -13.47 -7.32
N ILE A 43 3.66 -12.72 -8.29
CA ILE A 43 4.63 -13.24 -9.29
C ILE A 43 5.89 -13.75 -8.59
N VAL A 44 6.49 -12.95 -7.71
CA VAL A 44 7.74 -13.32 -7.02
C VAL A 44 7.53 -14.52 -6.08
N ARG A 45 6.40 -14.59 -5.37
CA ARG A 45 6.07 -15.74 -4.51
C ARG A 45 5.89 -17.02 -5.32
N SER A 46 5.22 -16.93 -6.47
CA SER A 46 5.05 -18.05 -7.39
C SER A 46 6.40 -18.56 -7.92
N GLN A 47 7.27 -17.65 -8.38
CA GLN A 47 8.55 -17.99 -9.00
C GLN A 47 9.61 -18.45 -7.99
N VAL A 48 9.72 -17.81 -6.82
CA VAL A 48 10.80 -18.07 -5.86
C VAL A 48 10.45 -19.18 -4.87
N TYR A 49 9.21 -19.22 -4.38
CA TYR A 49 8.83 -20.12 -3.29
C TYR A 49 7.92 -21.27 -3.75
N GLY A 50 7.28 -21.17 -4.92
CA GLY A 50 6.36 -22.19 -5.44
C GLY A 50 5.16 -22.47 -4.53
N LYS A 51 4.95 -21.65 -3.50
CA LYS A 51 3.89 -21.74 -2.48
C LYS A 51 3.50 -20.34 -2.06
N ALA A 52 2.25 -20.15 -1.63
CA ALA A 52 1.72 -18.88 -1.13
C ALA A 52 2.25 -18.53 0.27
N VAL A 53 3.58 -18.41 0.42
CA VAL A 53 4.24 -18.04 1.67
C VAL A 53 4.71 -16.60 1.57
N LYS A 54 4.44 -15.79 2.61
CA LYS A 54 5.00 -14.44 2.74
C LYS A 54 6.49 -14.54 3.06
N GLY A 55 7.31 -14.67 2.01
CA GLY A 55 8.77 -14.64 2.09
C GLY A 55 9.33 -13.23 1.96
N LEU A 56 10.53 -13.01 2.48
CA LEU A 56 11.24 -11.72 2.44
C LEU A 56 11.37 -11.16 1.01
N TRP A 57 11.62 -12.02 0.02
CA TRP A 57 11.77 -11.61 -1.38
C TRP A 57 10.50 -11.02 -1.98
N GLY A 58 9.32 -11.47 -1.54
CA GLY A 58 8.05 -10.89 -1.99
C GLY A 58 7.89 -9.46 -1.49
N SER A 59 8.14 -9.21 -0.20
CA SER A 59 8.06 -7.87 0.39
C SER A 59 9.12 -6.91 -0.16
N VAL A 60 10.33 -7.40 -0.46
CA VAL A 60 11.37 -6.60 -1.14
C VAL A 60 10.88 -6.16 -2.53
N ALA A 61 10.21 -7.06 -3.27
CA ALA A 61 9.65 -6.73 -4.57
C ALA A 61 8.50 -5.71 -4.47
N MET A 62 7.62 -5.83 -3.47
CA MET A 62 6.59 -4.82 -3.18
C MET A 62 7.20 -3.45 -2.88
N PHE A 63 8.22 -3.42 -2.04
CA PHE A 63 8.88 -2.17 -1.67
C PHE A 63 9.50 -1.47 -2.88
N GLY A 64 10.17 -2.24 -3.75
CA GLY A 64 10.74 -1.73 -4.99
C GLY A 64 9.68 -1.15 -5.93
N THR A 65 8.56 -1.84 -6.11
CA THR A 65 7.48 -1.34 -6.98
C THR A 65 6.79 -0.11 -6.40
N CYS A 66 6.50 -0.11 -5.09
CA CYS A 66 5.94 1.03 -4.40
C CYS A 66 6.89 2.24 -4.46
N LEU A 67 8.20 2.06 -4.36
CA LEU A 67 9.17 3.13 -4.54
C LEU A 67 9.16 3.73 -5.95
N ILE A 68 9.06 2.88 -6.99
CA ILE A 68 8.99 3.35 -8.38
C ILE A 68 7.72 4.17 -8.61
N ILE A 69 6.58 3.68 -8.11
CA ILE A 69 5.30 4.38 -8.21
C ILE A 69 5.35 5.69 -7.41
N ALA A 70 5.90 5.66 -6.20
CA ALA A 70 6.08 6.84 -5.35
C ALA A 70 6.94 7.90 -6.03
N TRP A 71 8.03 7.48 -6.68
CA TRP A 71 8.93 8.39 -7.39
C TRP A 71 8.26 9.07 -8.59
N CYS A 72 7.34 8.36 -9.27
CA CYS A 72 6.64 8.89 -10.43
C CYS A 72 5.49 9.84 -10.06
N PHE A 73 4.83 9.62 -8.91
CA PHE A 73 3.55 10.27 -8.59
C PHE A 73 3.55 11.13 -7.31
N ILE A 74 4.53 11.00 -6.41
CA ILE A 74 4.58 11.72 -5.12
C ILE A 74 5.83 12.60 -5.04
N GLU A 75 5.63 13.92 -5.10
CA GLU A 75 6.65 14.92 -4.76
C GLU A 75 6.30 15.57 -3.41
N PRO A 76 7.23 15.65 -2.44
CA PRO A 76 8.64 15.24 -2.50
C PRO A 76 8.88 13.73 -2.22
N PHE A 77 9.90 13.17 -2.88
CA PHE A 77 10.22 11.72 -2.87
C PHE A 77 10.34 11.10 -1.47
N TRP A 78 10.79 11.86 -0.47
CA TRP A 78 10.92 11.39 0.91
C TRP A 78 9.58 10.95 1.51
N VAL A 79 8.49 11.66 1.18
CA VAL A 79 7.12 11.28 1.62
C VAL A 79 6.72 9.97 0.96
N GLY A 80 6.97 9.87 -0.35
CA GLY A 80 6.73 8.66 -1.12
C GLY A 80 7.49 7.44 -0.59
N ALA A 81 8.77 7.59 -0.26
CA ALA A 81 9.61 6.52 0.29
C ALA A 81 9.11 6.04 1.67
N VAL A 82 8.70 6.96 2.55
CA VAL A 82 8.10 6.61 3.85
C VAL A 82 6.80 5.85 3.65
N THR A 83 5.98 6.26 2.69
CA THR A 83 4.69 5.61 2.42
C THR A 83 4.84 4.24 1.78
N ALA A 84 5.82 4.05 0.89
CA ALA A 84 6.18 2.75 0.34
C ALA A 84 6.70 1.79 1.43
N LEU A 85 7.50 2.31 2.37
CA LEU A 85 7.98 1.53 3.52
C LEU A 85 6.81 1.10 4.40
N VAL A 86 5.91 2.03 4.74
CA VAL A 86 4.74 1.72 5.56
C VAL A 86 3.81 0.75 4.84
N ALA A 87 3.56 0.91 3.54
CA ALA A 87 2.76 -0.03 2.75
C ALA A 87 3.34 -1.45 2.80
N THR A 88 4.66 -1.58 2.66
CA THR A 88 5.37 -2.87 2.71
C THR A 88 5.32 -3.49 4.12
N VAL A 89 5.49 -2.66 5.16
CA VAL A 89 5.37 -3.11 6.56
C VAL A 89 3.93 -3.53 6.86
N THR A 90 2.94 -2.80 6.36
CA THR A 90 1.52 -3.15 6.49
C THR A 90 1.23 -4.47 5.79
N GLU A 91 1.72 -4.71 4.57
CA GLU A 91 1.56 -6.02 3.90
C GLU A 91 2.26 -7.14 4.67
N TRP A 92 3.40 -6.85 5.30
CA TRP A 92 4.09 -7.84 6.12
C TRP A 92 3.35 -8.15 7.43
N ALA A 93 2.73 -7.14 8.05
CA ALA A 93 2.02 -7.25 9.31
C ALA A 93 0.58 -7.81 9.16
N CYS A 94 -0.12 -7.42 8.09
CA CYS A 94 -1.51 -7.77 7.81
C CYS A 94 -1.61 -8.98 6.86
N GLY A 95 -2.78 -9.63 6.75
CA GLY A 95 -3.05 -10.66 5.73
C GLY A 95 -3.11 -12.12 6.20
N ASP A 96 -3.71 -12.98 5.37
CA ASP A 96 -4.15 -14.36 5.70
C ASP A 96 -3.02 -15.33 6.09
N VAL A 97 -1.77 -14.99 5.76
CA VAL A 97 -0.54 -15.77 6.08
C VAL A 97 0.24 -15.17 7.27
N SER A 98 -0.26 -14.10 7.89
CA SER A 98 0.39 -13.44 9.01
C SER A 98 0.39 -14.32 10.28
N LYS A 99 1.53 -14.38 10.99
CA LYS A 99 1.67 -15.14 12.26
C LYS A 99 0.79 -14.57 13.39
N ILE A 100 0.28 -13.35 13.24
CA ILE A 100 -0.50 -12.65 14.26
C ILE A 100 -1.98 -12.97 14.04
N ARG A 101 -2.50 -13.92 14.83
CA ARG A 101 -3.87 -14.48 14.72
C ARG A 101 -4.99 -13.41 14.79
N TRP A 102 -4.73 -12.27 15.42
CA TRP A 102 -5.68 -11.15 15.55
C TRP A 102 -5.76 -10.25 14.31
N LEU A 103 -4.67 -10.13 13.52
CA LEU A 103 -4.63 -9.33 12.28
C LEU A 103 -5.06 -10.11 11.03
N ARG A 104 -5.35 -11.40 11.18
CA ARG A 104 -5.85 -12.26 10.10
C ARG A 104 -7.21 -11.80 9.55
N TRP A 105 -8.00 -11.08 10.35
CA TRP A 105 -9.29 -10.50 9.96
C TRP A 105 -9.16 -9.21 9.14
N ALA A 106 -7.98 -8.59 9.16
CA ALA A 106 -7.72 -7.35 8.44
C ALA A 106 -7.13 -7.72 7.07
N ASP A 107 -7.98 -7.57 6.05
CA ASP A 107 -7.65 -7.84 4.66
C ASP A 107 -6.57 -6.85 4.17
N ASP A 108 -5.55 -7.39 3.51
CA ASP A 108 -4.46 -6.61 2.89
C ASP A 108 -5.05 -5.57 1.91
N ASN A 109 -6.19 -5.90 1.30
CA ASN A 109 -6.88 -5.07 0.35
C ASN A 109 -7.52 -3.80 0.92
N LEU A 110 -7.70 -3.75 2.24
CA LEU A 110 -8.26 -2.60 2.95
C LEU A 110 -7.18 -1.83 3.70
N MET A 111 -6.25 -2.54 4.34
CA MET A 111 -5.24 -1.91 5.19
C MET A 111 -4.13 -1.22 4.41
N ILE A 112 -3.71 -1.74 3.26
CA ILE A 112 -2.64 -1.12 2.46
C ILE A 112 -3.07 0.26 1.94
N PRO A 113 -4.24 0.43 1.29
CA PRO A 113 -4.67 1.75 0.82
C PRO A 113 -4.92 2.74 1.96
N LEU A 114 -5.55 2.29 3.05
CA LEU A 114 -5.86 3.17 4.19
C LEU A 114 -4.60 3.63 4.94
N THR A 115 -3.67 2.72 5.22
CA THR A 115 -2.42 3.08 5.92
C THR A 115 -1.50 3.91 5.04
N SER A 116 -1.43 3.65 3.73
CA SER A 116 -0.68 4.47 2.78
C SER A 116 -1.26 5.89 2.71
N CYS A 117 -2.58 6.00 2.58
CA CYS A 117 -3.30 7.26 2.55
C CYS A 117 -3.12 8.06 3.85
N GLY A 118 -3.31 7.42 5.00
CA GLY A 118 -3.10 8.02 6.31
C GLY A 118 -1.65 8.45 6.56
N THR A 119 -0.66 7.71 6.03
CA THR A 119 0.75 8.10 6.17
C THR A 119 1.15 9.23 5.24
N VAL A 120 0.70 9.25 3.98
CA VAL A 120 0.97 10.40 3.11
C VAL A 120 0.37 11.66 3.73
N PHE A 121 -0.88 11.61 4.19
CA PHE A 121 -1.53 12.77 4.80
C PHE A 121 -0.94 13.16 6.14
N GLY A 122 -0.63 12.21 7.02
CA GLY A 122 0.01 12.49 8.30
C GLY A 122 1.38 13.16 8.11
N VAL A 123 2.17 12.68 7.15
CA VAL A 123 3.48 13.27 6.84
C VAL A 123 3.33 14.65 6.19
N LEU A 124 2.40 14.83 5.25
CA LEU A 124 2.15 16.15 4.64
C LEU A 124 1.61 17.17 5.65
N ALA A 125 0.76 16.75 6.58
CA ALA A 125 0.24 17.59 7.67
C ALA A 125 1.36 18.05 8.60
N LEU A 126 2.29 17.15 8.96
CA LEU A 126 3.44 17.46 9.83
C LEU A 126 4.44 18.41 9.17
N ILE A 127 4.55 18.38 7.85
CA ILE A 127 5.46 19.26 7.07
C ILE A 127 4.78 20.60 6.72
N GLY A 128 3.49 20.77 7.02
CA GLY A 128 2.72 21.98 6.66
C GLY A 128 2.48 22.11 5.16
N GLY A 129 2.56 21.01 4.39
CA GLY A 129 2.36 20.96 2.94
C GLY A 129 0.92 20.63 2.52
N LEU A 130 -0.03 20.86 3.42
CA LEU A 130 -1.45 20.58 3.29
C LEU A 130 -2.21 21.87 2.97
#